data_AF-A0A831YAT2-F1
#
_entry.id   AF-A0A831YAT2-F1
#
_cell.length_a   1.000
_cell.length_b   1.000
_cell.length_c   1.000
_cell.angle_alpha   90.00
_cell.angle_beta   90.00
_cell.angle_gamma   90.00
#
_symmetry.space_group_name_H-M   'P 1'
#
loop_
_entity.id
_entity.type
_entity.pdbx_description
1 polymer ?
#
loop_
_entity_poly.entity_id
_entity_poly.type
_entity_poly.pdbx_seq_one_letter_code
_entity_poly.pdbx_strand_id
1 'polypeptide(L)'
;MIERNGIFANVNKVVGELNELEMESSDLIWNLILELLDEIAPEKYAGKRPPDKSYEKKIEKSELYAFCWNSKKLGKKMYIKFALKENTYYYVSLHKSKV
;
A
#
# COMPACT_ATOMS: atom_id res chain seq x y z
N MET A 1 -16.85 -11.25 12.63
CA MET A 1 -15.45 -10.78 12.63
C MET A 1 -15.51 -9.28 12.41
N ILE A 2 -14.79 -8.47 13.21
CA ILE A 2 -14.74 -7.02 12.99
C ILE A 2 -13.88 -6.81 11.74
N GLU A 3 -14.44 -6.27 10.66
CA GLU A 3 -13.66 -5.78 9.52
C GLU A 3 -12.69 -4.72 10.04
N ARG A 4 -11.41 -5.07 10.14
CA ARG A 4 -10.35 -4.13 10.52
C ARG A 4 -9.76 -3.55 9.25
N ASN A 5 -10.31 -2.42 8.83
CA ASN A 5 -9.75 -1.64 7.74
C ASN A 5 -8.45 -0.95 8.17
N GLY A 6 -7.60 -0.63 7.19
CA GLY A 6 -6.42 0.19 7.40
C GLY A 6 -6.74 1.68 7.48
N ILE A 7 -5.70 2.51 7.61
CA ILE A 7 -5.81 3.96 7.63
C ILE A 7 -5.02 4.57 6.49
N PHE A 8 -5.60 5.53 5.77
CA PHE A 8 -4.86 6.35 4.81
C PHE A 8 -3.86 7.28 5.53
N ALA A 9 -2.57 7.13 5.24
CA ALA A 9 -1.52 7.98 5.78
C ALA A 9 -1.70 9.45 5.33
N ASN A 10 -2.07 9.65 4.06
CA ASN A 10 -2.31 10.95 3.46
C ASN A 10 -3.50 10.89 2.49
N VAL A 11 -4.64 11.45 2.89
CA VAL A 11 -5.90 11.38 2.12
C VAL A 11 -5.79 12.12 0.78
N ASN A 12 -5.08 13.25 0.74
CA ASN A 12 -4.97 14.07 -0.47
C ASN A 12 -4.24 13.32 -1.60
N LYS A 13 -3.25 12.50 -1.24
CA LYS A 13 -2.51 11.68 -2.20
C LYS A 13 -3.33 10.50 -2.70
N VAL A 14 -4.10 9.88 -1.80
CA VAL A 14 -4.87 8.65 -2.08
C VAL A 14 -5.90 8.85 -3.17
N VAL A 15 -6.57 10.01 -3.24
CA VAL A 15 -7.64 10.27 -4.22
C VAL A 15 -7.15 10.05 -5.65
N GLY A 16 -5.96 10.55 -6.00
CA GLY A 16 -5.39 10.37 -7.34
C GLY A 16 -5.10 8.91 -7.66
N GLU A 17 -4.54 8.16 -6.69
CA GLU A 17 -4.22 6.74 -6.87
C GLU A 17 -5.48 5.88 -6.99
N LEU A 18 -6.53 6.14 -6.20
CA LEU A 18 -7.80 5.43 -6.30
C LEU A 18 -8.46 5.66 -7.67
N ASN A 19 -8.38 6.88 -8.20
CA ASN A 19 -8.87 7.19 -9.54
C ASN A 19 -8.07 6.44 -10.63
N GLU A 20 -6.74 6.39 -10.52
CA GLU A 20 -5.89 5.61 -11.45
C GLU A 20 -6.14 4.09 -11.38
N LEU A 21 -6.65 3.61 -10.23
CA LEU A 21 -7.07 2.22 -10.03
C LEU A 21 -8.53 1.98 -10.41
N GLU A 22 -9.24 3.00 -10.92
CA GLU A 22 -10.66 2.95 -11.31
C GLU A 22 -11.56 2.45 -10.16
N MET A 23 -11.22 2.83 -8.92
CA MET A 23 -11.96 2.41 -7.73
C MET A 23 -13.25 3.23 -7.57
N GLU A 24 -14.38 2.54 -7.49
CA GLU A 24 -15.70 3.17 -7.28
C GLU A 24 -15.89 3.73 -5.85
N SER A 25 -15.19 3.15 -4.87
CA SER A 25 -15.24 3.56 -3.47
C SER A 25 -13.92 3.25 -2.76
N SER A 26 -13.56 4.12 -1.82
CA SER A 26 -12.41 3.93 -0.93
C SER A 26 -12.57 2.73 0.01
N ASP A 27 -13.78 2.22 0.24
CA ASP A 27 -13.99 1.08 1.12
C ASP A 27 -13.54 -0.24 0.47
N LEU A 28 -13.63 -0.32 -0.86
CA LEU A 28 -13.24 -1.50 -1.63
C LEU A 28 -11.72 -1.68 -1.69
N ILE A 29 -10.94 -0.63 -1.41
CA ILE A 29 -9.47 -0.70 -1.47
C ILE A 29 -8.90 -1.71 -0.48
N TRP A 30 -9.54 -1.90 0.68
CA TRP A 30 -9.03 -2.78 1.72
C TRP A 30 -9.13 -4.24 1.29
N ASN A 31 -10.24 -4.62 0.64
CA ASN A 31 -10.41 -5.94 0.04
C ASN A 31 -9.36 -6.16 -1.07
N LEU A 32 -9.16 -5.17 -1.93
CA LEU A 32 -8.13 -5.25 -2.96
C LEU A 32 -6.73 -5.42 -2.35
N ILE A 33 -6.39 -4.65 -1.32
CA ILE A 33 -5.08 -4.76 -0.65
C ILE A 33 -4.87 -6.15 -0.07
N LEU A 34 -5.87 -6.75 0.58
CA LEU A 34 -5.76 -8.10 1.12
C LEU A 34 -5.40 -9.11 0.02
N GLU A 35 -6.14 -9.08 -1.09
CA GLU A 35 -5.88 -9.98 -2.23
C GLU A 35 -4.53 -9.71 -2.89
N LEU A 36 -4.08 -8.46 -2.94
CA LEU A 36 -2.76 -8.11 -3.48
C LEU A 36 -1.61 -8.51 -2.56
N LEU A 37 -1.80 -8.45 -1.23
CA LEU A 37 -0.80 -8.88 -0.26
C LEU A 37 -0.57 -10.40 -0.33
N ASP A 38 -1.59 -11.19 -0.65
CA ASP A 38 -1.46 -12.64 -0.89
C ASP A 38 -0.57 -12.98 -2.12
N GLU A 39 -0.35 -12.02 -3.01
CA GLU A 39 0.56 -12.17 -4.16
C GLU A 39 2.03 -11.82 -3.85
N ILE A 40 2.28 -11.18 -2.70
CA ILE A 40 3.59 -10.57 -2.39
C ILE A 40 4.39 -11.49 -1.46
N ALA A 41 5.65 -11.73 -1.85
CA ALA A 41 6.63 -12.47 -1.06
C ALA A 41 7.83 -11.58 -0.69
N PRO A 42 8.63 -11.94 0.34
CA PRO A 42 9.78 -11.14 0.78
C PRO A 42 10.77 -10.77 -0.32
N GLU A 43 10.95 -11.61 -1.34
CA GLU A 43 11.85 -11.40 -2.47
C GLU A 43 11.39 -10.26 -3.39
N LYS A 44 10.12 -9.82 -3.26
CA LYS A 44 9.54 -8.69 -4.00
C LYS A 44 9.77 -7.35 -3.31
N TYR A 45 10.47 -7.33 -2.18
CA TYR A 45 10.79 -6.11 -1.46
C TYR A 45 11.65 -5.18 -2.33
N ALA A 46 11.17 -3.96 -2.51
CA ALA A 46 11.76 -2.93 -3.35
C ALA A 46 12.16 -1.67 -2.57
N GLY A 47 12.09 -1.71 -1.23
CA GLY A 47 12.56 -0.63 -0.36
C GLY A 47 14.07 -0.72 -0.07
N LYS A 48 14.58 0.28 0.65
CA LYS A 48 15.97 0.29 1.11
C LYS A 48 16.20 -0.65 2.29
N ARG A 49 17.47 -0.92 2.59
CA ARG A 49 17.91 -1.67 3.77
C ARG A 49 18.92 -0.80 4.53
N PRO A 50 18.55 -0.18 5.68
CA PRO A 50 17.25 -0.27 6.36
C PRO A 50 16.10 0.43 5.59
N PRO A 51 14.82 0.10 5.89
CA PRO A 51 13.68 0.79 5.29
C PRO A 51 13.72 2.31 5.52
N ASP A 52 13.30 3.08 4.51
CA ASP A 52 13.12 4.52 4.66
C ASP A 52 12.08 4.83 5.74
N LYS A 53 12.24 5.95 6.44
CA LYS A 53 11.30 6.41 7.48
C LYS A 53 10.31 7.42 6.88
N SER A 54 9.06 7.38 7.32
CA SER A 54 8.02 8.29 6.83
C SER A 54 8.12 9.68 7.46
N TYR A 55 7.80 10.71 6.67
CA TYR A 55 7.59 12.09 7.12
C TYR A 55 6.10 12.44 7.28
N GLU A 56 5.20 11.54 6.89
CA GLU A 56 3.75 11.76 6.98
C GLU A 56 3.31 11.78 8.45
N LYS A 57 2.62 12.84 8.87
CA LYS A 57 2.30 13.12 10.29
C LYS A 57 1.69 11.93 11.04
N LYS A 58 0.81 11.13 10.42
CA LYS A 58 0.16 9.98 11.07
C LYS A 58 1.12 8.84 11.40
N ILE A 59 2.17 8.69 10.61
CA ILE A 59 3.14 7.59 10.65
C ILE A 59 4.58 8.10 10.71
N GLU A 60 4.79 9.29 11.26
CA GLU A 60 6.11 9.93 11.32
C GLU A 60 7.12 8.98 11.95
N LYS A 61 8.31 8.88 11.33
CA LYS A 61 9.42 7.99 11.75
C LYS A 61 9.08 6.49 11.75
N SER A 62 7.92 6.09 11.22
CA SER A 62 7.62 4.68 11.01
C SER A 62 8.34 4.17 9.76
N GLU A 63 8.66 2.87 9.73
CA GLU A 63 9.29 2.24 8.57
C GLU A 63 8.31 2.15 7.40
N LEU A 64 8.82 2.45 6.21
CA LEU A 64 8.10 2.31 4.95
C LEU A 64 8.50 1.01 4.28
N TYR A 65 7.55 0.08 4.21
CA TYR A 65 7.71 -1.15 3.46
C TYR A 65 7.17 -0.96 2.05
N ALA A 66 8.00 -1.24 1.06
CA ALA A 66 7.67 -1.07 -0.34
C ALA A 66 7.95 -2.37 -1.10
N PHE A 67 7.01 -2.78 -1.94
CA PHE A 67 7.10 -4.00 -2.74
C PHE A 67 6.75 -3.71 -4.19
N CYS A 68 7.43 -4.41 -5.10
CA CYS A 68 7.13 -4.36 -6.53
C CYS A 68 7.04 -5.78 -7.09
N TRP A 69 5.91 -6.11 -7.71
CA TRP A 69 5.63 -7.46 -8.20
C TRP A 69 4.81 -7.43 -9.48
N ASN A 70 4.76 -8.54 -10.20
CA ASN A 70 3.80 -8.73 -11.29
C ASN A 70 2.50 -9.25 -10.69
N SER A 71 1.45 -8.42 -10.66
CA SER A 71 0.17 -8.81 -10.08
C SER A 71 -0.60 -9.72 -11.01
N LYS A 72 -1.10 -10.84 -10.48
CA LYS A 72 -1.94 -11.77 -11.24
C LYS A 72 -3.34 -11.18 -11.36
N LYS A 73 -3.88 -10.66 -10.26
CA LYS A 73 -5.22 -10.04 -10.20
C LYS A 73 -5.33 -8.83 -11.14
N LEU A 74 -4.32 -7.96 -11.15
CA LEU A 74 -4.35 -6.72 -11.95
C LEU A 74 -3.66 -6.85 -13.32
N GLY A 75 -3.09 -8.02 -13.64
CA GLY A 75 -2.47 -8.31 -14.93
C GLY A 75 -1.30 -7.40 -15.31
N LYS A 76 -0.68 -6.70 -14.35
CA LYS A 76 0.36 -5.69 -14.61
C LYS A 76 1.37 -5.64 -13.45
N LYS A 77 2.54 -5.04 -13.72
CA LYS A 77 3.55 -4.80 -12.68
C LYS A 77 3.06 -3.69 -11.74
N MET A 78 2.94 -4.01 -10.45
CA MET A 78 2.39 -3.13 -9.42
C MET A 78 3.45 -2.73 -8.41
N TYR A 79 3.17 -1.65 -7.70
CA TYR A 79 3.95 -1.15 -6.57
C TYR A 79 3.00 -0.81 -5.43
N ILE A 80 3.32 -1.28 -4.22
CA ILE A 80 2.60 -0.94 -2.99
C ILE A 80 3.60 -0.43 -1.95
N LYS A 81 3.18 0.56 -1.16
CA LYS A 81 3.93 1.07 -0.02
C LYS A 81 3.01 1.28 1.17
N PHE A 82 3.45 0.81 2.33
CA PHE A 82 2.70 0.91 3.58
C PHE A 82 3.64 1.08 4.79
N ALA A 83 3.05 1.43 5.92
CA ALA A 83 3.69 1.40 7.22
C ALA A 83 2.85 0.58 8.20
N LEU A 84 3.52 -0.01 9.19
CA LEU A 84 2.88 -0.68 10.33
C LEU A 84 3.19 0.12 11.57
N LYS A 85 2.15 0.55 12.30
CA LYS A 85 2.28 1.28 13.57
C LYS A 85 1.13 0.87 14.47
N GLU A 86 1.44 0.51 15.72
CA GLU A 86 0.43 0.16 16.73
C GLU A 86 -0.59 -0.89 16.23
N ASN A 87 -0.08 -1.96 15.60
CA ASN A 87 -0.89 -3.04 15.00
C ASN A 87 -1.90 -2.58 13.93
N THR A 88 -1.64 -1.41 13.33
CA THR A 88 -2.48 -0.81 12.30
C THR A 88 -1.72 -0.72 10.97
N TYR A 89 -2.38 -1.12 9.89
CA TYR A 89 -1.88 -0.94 8.53
C TYR A 89 -2.17 0.47 8.05
N TYR A 90 -1.12 1.19 7.67
CA TYR A 90 -1.24 2.51 7.05
C TYR A 90 -0.94 2.43 5.56
N TYR A 91 -1.94 2.74 4.74
CA TYR A 91 -1.79 2.89 3.30
C TYR A 91 -0.97 4.14 2.99
N VAL A 92 0.09 3.99 2.19
CA VAL A 92 0.93 5.11 1.73
C VAL A 92 0.89 5.25 0.20
N SER A 93 0.85 4.16 -0.56
CA SER A 93 0.77 4.16 -2.02
C SER A 93 0.33 2.80 -2.57
N LEU A 94 -0.45 2.81 -3.64
CA LEU A 94 -0.65 1.66 -4.53
C LEU A 94 -0.82 2.20 -5.96
N HIS A 95 0.02 1.75 -6.89
CA HIS A 95 -0.06 2.17 -8.29
C HIS A 95 0.65 1.19 -9.22
N LYS A 96 0.43 1.33 -10.54
CA LYS A 96 1.23 0.63 -11.55
C LYS A 96 2.70 1.00 -11.37
N SER A 97 3.58 0.00 -11.33
CA SER A 97 5.01 0.24 -11.20
C SER A 97 5.54 1.07 -12.37
N LYS A 98 6.40 2.05 -12.06
CA LYS A 98 7.13 2.87 -13.03
C LYS A 98 8.50 2.29 -13.39
N VAL A 99 8.82 1.11 -12.85
CA VAL A 99 10.11 0.42 -12.95
C VAL A 99 10.04 -0.74 -13.93
#